data_AF-A0A9D2IAC9-F1
#
_entry.id   AF-A0A9D2IAC9-F1
#
_cell.length_a   1.000
_cell.length_b   1.000
_cell.length_c   1.000
_cell.angle_alpha   90.00
_cell.angle_beta   90.00
_cell.angle_gamma   90.00
#
_symmetry.space_group_name_H-M   'P 1'
#
loop_
_entity.id
_entity.type
_entity.pdbx_description
1 polymer ?
#
loop_
_entity_poly.entity_id
_entity_poly.type
_entity_poly.pdbx_seq_one_letter_code
_entity_poly.pdbx_strand_id
1 'polypeptide(L)'
;MDARITKQRLGNLLSYDWLKMLIAIVIAVFLIILLFTMTATRVTNAQTFAVYAYTDLTAGKDFNSLGSTLKTNEVLSYDILETKTEKFSADDRYDIFSLRRTVGEGTVMFISDVRTYKTDDAGNPVYDEEGNQVVSSESALYSLAMGGAVNPDRPTSAAVYDTKYYLQMCEEYLISFFGENWRENAEPDAAAVRESFLSRNSGDKRYKTAASREEGVAQERQRLIDLRDDYLTVLGLFENGTYTHTVYEGTDEEGKTYESALGINVGNLADISDVAYYTDSEGKAVTEKLNLVILYNNFHEANGMLYEPITFLRWLYEEYGA
;
A
#
# COMPACT_ATOMS: atom_id res chain seq x y z
N MET A 1 17.21 2.68 71.82
CA MET A 1 16.62 1.39 71.42
C MET A 1 17.35 0.94 70.18
N ASP A 2 18.24 -0.04 70.33
CA ASP A 2 19.09 -0.57 69.27
C ASP A 2 18.24 -1.43 68.33
N ALA A 3 17.94 -0.90 67.13
CA ALA A 3 17.09 -1.56 66.15
C ALA A 3 17.92 -2.57 65.33
N ARG A 4 18.46 -3.60 65.98
CA ARG A 4 19.07 -4.73 65.27
C ARG A 4 17.99 -5.51 64.53
N ILE A 5 18.03 -5.48 63.20
CA ILE A 5 17.17 -6.30 62.33
C ILE A 5 17.61 -7.76 62.48
N THR A 6 16.86 -8.54 63.27
CA THR A 6 17.06 -9.98 63.39
C THR A 6 16.41 -10.72 62.22
N LYS A 7 17.03 -11.80 61.72
CA LYS A 7 16.52 -12.65 60.61
C LYS A 7 15.04 -13.04 60.79
N GLN A 8 14.60 -13.20 62.03
CA GLN A 8 13.22 -13.54 62.40
C GLN A 8 12.22 -12.42 62.12
N ARG A 9 12.61 -11.14 62.27
CA ARG A 9 11.77 -9.99 61.90
C ARG A 9 11.64 -9.86 60.38
N LEU A 10 12.71 -10.13 59.63
CA LEU A 10 12.68 -10.14 58.17
C LEU A 10 11.80 -11.29 57.63
N GLY A 11 11.90 -12.47 58.25
CA GLY A 11 11.06 -13.62 57.93
C GLY A 11 9.57 -13.38 58.21
N ASN A 12 9.22 -12.73 59.32
CA ASN A 12 7.83 -12.37 59.64
C ASN A 12 7.26 -11.29 58.71
N LEU A 13 8.08 -10.33 58.28
CA LEU A 13 7.68 -9.29 57.31
C LEU A 13 7.42 -9.92 55.92
N LEU A 14 8.29 -10.83 55.49
CA LEU A 14 8.08 -11.61 54.28
C LEU A 14 6.86 -12.53 54.40
N SER A 15 6.66 -13.26 55.49
CA SER A 15 5.53 -14.20 55.61
C SER A 15 4.15 -13.52 55.71
N TYR A 16 4.08 -12.27 56.16
CA TYR A 16 2.81 -11.55 56.36
C TYR A 16 2.49 -10.53 55.25
N ASP A 17 3.51 -9.95 54.60
CA ASP A 17 3.33 -8.93 53.55
C ASP A 17 3.75 -9.38 52.14
N TRP A 18 4.23 -10.62 51.94
CA TRP A 18 4.59 -11.11 50.59
C TRP A 18 3.46 -10.99 49.58
N LEU A 19 2.20 -11.23 49.99
CA LEU A 19 1.05 -11.09 49.10
C LEU A 19 0.84 -9.63 48.68
N LYS A 20 1.03 -8.66 49.59
CA LYS A 20 0.93 -7.23 49.28
C LYS A 20 2.09 -6.78 48.39
N MET A 21 3.30 -7.28 48.63
CA MET A 21 4.45 -7.04 47.76
C MET A 21 4.22 -7.58 46.36
N LEU A 22 3.64 -8.78 46.23
CA LEU A 22 3.31 -9.38 44.93
C LEU A 22 2.22 -8.58 44.19
N ILE A 23 1.15 -8.16 44.88
CA ILE A 23 0.11 -7.30 44.30
C ILE A 23 0.70 -5.95 43.86
N ALA A 24 1.57 -5.34 44.68
CA ALA A 24 2.22 -4.08 44.33
C ALA A 24 3.13 -4.22 43.09
N ILE A 25 3.84 -5.34 42.96
CA ILE A 25 4.64 -5.65 41.76
C ILE A 25 3.73 -5.79 40.53
N VAL A 26 2.62 -6.53 40.63
CA VAL A 26 1.66 -6.68 39.53
C VAL A 26 1.08 -5.33 39.10
N ILE A 27 0.70 -4.47 40.06
CA ILE A 27 0.20 -3.12 39.76
C ILE A 27 1.31 -2.28 39.11
N ALA A 28 2.55 -2.33 39.60
CA ALA A 28 3.66 -1.58 39.02
C ALA A 28 3.96 -2.04 37.59
N VAL A 29 3.99 -3.35 37.33
CA VAL A 29 4.16 -3.92 35.98
C VAL A 29 3.00 -3.49 35.08
N PHE A 30 1.77 -3.55 35.57
CA PHE A 30 0.59 -3.12 34.82
C PHE A 30 0.68 -1.63 34.46
N LEU A 31 1.05 -0.76 35.41
CA LEU A 31 1.24 0.67 35.18
C LEU A 31 2.38 0.94 34.18
N ILE A 32 3.47 0.17 34.22
CA ILE A 32 4.55 0.28 33.23
C ILE A 32 4.06 -0.14 31.84
N ILE A 33 3.31 -1.24 31.73
CA ILE A 33 2.71 -1.68 30.45
C ILE A 33 1.73 -0.62 29.93
N LEU A 34 0.90 -0.05 30.79
CA LEU A 34 -0.03 1.04 30.47
C LEU A 34 0.72 2.29 30.00
N LEU A 35 1.80 2.63 30.71
CA LEU A 35 2.65 3.76 30.33
C LEU A 35 3.27 3.52 28.96
N PHE A 36 3.89 2.36 28.71
CA PHE A 36 4.45 2.01 27.40
C PHE A 36 3.41 2.02 26.28
N THR A 37 2.22 1.45 26.53
CA THR A 37 1.14 1.42 25.53
C THR A 37 0.53 2.80 25.29
N MET A 38 0.48 3.68 26.29
CA MET A 38 0.01 5.05 26.15
C MET A 38 1.07 5.98 25.57
N THR A 39 2.37 5.72 25.77
CA THR A 39 3.45 6.57 25.26
C THR A 39 3.81 6.25 23.82
N ALA A 40 3.82 4.98 23.41
CA ALA A 40 4.13 4.61 22.04
C ALA A 40 3.14 5.23 21.05
N THR A 41 3.65 5.91 20.02
CA THR A 41 2.89 6.23 18.81
C THR A 41 2.71 4.92 18.07
N ARG A 42 1.48 4.39 18.00
CA ARG A 42 1.21 3.23 17.16
C ARG A 42 1.11 3.73 15.72
N VAL A 43 1.91 3.14 14.85
CA VAL A 43 1.80 3.37 13.40
C VAL A 43 0.38 3.02 12.99
N THR A 44 -0.30 3.96 12.34
CA THR A 44 -1.63 3.70 11.78
C THR A 44 -1.51 2.97 10.45
N ASN A 45 -2.56 2.28 10.00
CA ASN A 45 -2.53 1.60 8.70
C ASN A 45 -2.24 2.57 7.55
N ALA A 46 -2.70 3.83 7.67
CA ALA A 46 -2.45 4.85 6.67
C ALA A 46 -0.98 5.34 6.64
N GLN A 47 -0.24 5.16 7.74
CA GLN A 47 1.21 5.41 7.84
C GLN A 47 2.06 4.18 7.51
N THR A 48 1.43 3.11 7.01
CA THR A 48 2.10 1.89 6.56
C THR A 48 1.96 1.75 5.06
N PHE A 49 3.08 1.63 4.35
CA PHE A 49 3.07 1.31 2.93
C PHE A 49 3.38 -0.17 2.72
N ALA A 50 2.39 -0.93 2.26
CA ALA A 50 2.51 -2.36 2.09
C ALA A 50 2.49 -2.75 0.61
N VAL A 51 3.54 -3.46 0.19
CA VAL A 51 3.71 -4.01 -1.17
C VAL A 51 3.48 -5.51 -1.12
N TYR A 52 2.50 -5.99 -1.89
CA TYR A 52 2.22 -7.42 -1.99
C TYR A 52 2.63 -7.99 -3.34
N ALA A 53 2.90 -9.29 -3.39
CA ALA A 53 2.96 -10.06 -4.63
C ALA A 53 1.98 -11.23 -4.55
N TYR A 54 1.14 -11.34 -5.57
CA TYR A 54 0.12 -12.37 -5.65
C TYR A 54 0.73 -13.74 -5.99
N THR A 55 -0.06 -14.80 -5.82
CA THR A 55 0.43 -16.19 -5.79
C THR A 55 0.96 -16.72 -7.12
N ASP A 56 0.50 -16.13 -8.21
CA ASP A 56 0.87 -16.47 -9.58
C ASP A 56 2.23 -15.88 -10.00
N LEU A 57 2.82 -15.04 -9.15
CA LEU A 57 4.13 -14.44 -9.39
C LEU A 57 5.24 -15.19 -8.64
N THR A 58 6.43 -15.10 -9.21
CA THR A 58 7.69 -15.43 -8.55
C THR A 58 8.33 -14.15 -8.03
N ALA A 59 8.83 -14.20 -6.80
CA ALA A 59 9.59 -13.10 -6.23
C ALA A 59 11.00 -13.13 -6.83
N GLY A 60 11.44 -12.01 -7.36
CA GLY A 60 12.82 -11.83 -7.79
C GLY A 60 13.77 -11.69 -6.58
N LYS A 61 15.04 -11.45 -6.88
CA LYS A 61 16.11 -11.36 -5.87
C LYS A 61 15.88 -10.24 -4.85
N ASP A 62 15.23 -9.14 -5.24
CA ASP A 62 15.11 -7.92 -4.45
C ASP A 62 13.77 -7.82 -3.70
N PHE A 63 12.78 -8.66 -4.04
CA PHE A 63 11.44 -8.59 -3.44
C PHE A 63 11.44 -8.63 -1.92
N ASN A 64 12.20 -9.56 -1.33
CA ASN A 64 12.21 -9.76 0.12
C ASN A 64 12.84 -8.59 0.87
N SER A 65 13.73 -7.83 0.22
CA SER A 65 14.36 -6.62 0.75
C SER A 65 13.66 -5.33 0.33
N LEU A 66 12.60 -5.40 -0.48
CA LEU A 66 11.94 -4.23 -1.05
C LEU A 66 11.47 -3.26 0.04
N GLY A 67 10.74 -3.76 1.05
CA GLY A 67 10.27 -2.94 2.17
C GLY A 67 11.42 -2.24 2.90
N SER A 68 12.50 -2.97 3.23
CA SER A 68 13.68 -2.37 3.87
C SER A 68 14.39 -1.35 2.97
N THR A 69 14.40 -1.57 1.67
CA THR A 69 15.02 -0.68 0.68
C THR A 69 14.26 0.64 0.60
N LEU A 70 12.93 0.57 0.46
CA LEU A 70 12.05 1.75 0.45
C LEU A 70 12.24 2.60 1.71
N LYS A 71 12.39 1.95 2.87
CA LYS A 71 12.61 2.64 4.16
C LYS A 71 14.01 3.23 4.29
N THR A 72 15.03 2.49 3.88
CA THR A 72 16.44 2.91 4.04
C THR A 72 16.78 4.06 3.10
N ASN A 73 16.21 4.04 1.90
CA ASN A 73 16.43 5.08 0.89
C ASN A 73 15.46 6.27 1.04
N GLU A 74 14.62 6.29 2.08
CA GLU A 74 13.65 7.37 2.35
C GLU A 74 12.78 7.70 1.12
N VAL A 75 12.36 6.66 0.39
CA VAL A 75 11.65 6.80 -0.90
C VAL A 75 10.27 7.43 -0.74
N LEU A 76 9.55 7.02 0.29
CA LEU A 76 8.18 7.45 0.55
C LEU A 76 8.16 8.68 1.45
N SER A 77 7.02 9.36 1.53
CA SER A 77 6.93 10.58 2.30
C SER A 77 7.20 10.39 3.80
N TYR A 78 7.53 11.48 4.48
CA TYR A 78 7.79 11.53 5.93
C TYR A 78 6.64 10.97 6.80
N ASP A 79 5.43 10.88 6.24
CA ASP A 79 4.25 10.38 6.96
C ASP A 79 4.20 8.84 6.97
N ILE A 80 4.91 8.18 6.04
CA ILE A 80 5.08 6.73 6.03
C ILE A 80 6.17 6.31 7.04
N LEU A 81 5.75 5.61 8.09
CA LEU A 81 6.61 5.19 9.20
C LEU A 81 7.07 3.73 9.07
N GLU A 82 6.29 2.92 8.36
CA GLU A 82 6.54 1.50 8.18
C GLU A 82 6.30 1.09 6.73
N THR A 83 7.21 0.29 6.22
CA THR A 83 7.09 -0.37 4.92
C THR A 83 7.02 -1.87 5.16
N LYS A 84 6.12 -2.54 4.43
CA LYS A 84 5.94 -3.99 4.53
C LYS A 84 5.99 -4.59 3.14
N THR A 85 6.57 -5.78 3.04
CA THR A 85 6.53 -6.56 1.80
C THR A 85 6.11 -7.99 2.13
N GLU A 86 5.14 -8.52 1.40
CA GLU A 86 4.60 -9.86 1.62
C GLU A 86 4.27 -10.52 0.28
N LYS A 87 4.83 -11.69 0.03
CA LYS A 87 4.44 -12.54 -1.10
C LYS A 87 3.43 -13.56 -0.59
N PHE A 88 2.29 -13.68 -1.25
CA PHE A 88 1.32 -14.72 -0.93
C PHE A 88 1.71 -16.06 -1.55
N SER A 89 1.62 -17.12 -0.76
CA SER A 89 1.75 -18.51 -1.21
C SER A 89 0.40 -19.02 -1.73
N ALA A 90 0.40 -20.01 -2.62
CA ALA A 90 -0.83 -20.64 -3.08
C ALA A 90 -1.65 -21.28 -1.93
N ASP A 91 -0.96 -21.76 -0.89
CA ASP A 91 -1.54 -22.44 0.26
C ASP A 91 -2.24 -21.48 1.25
N ASP A 92 -1.77 -20.24 1.39
CA ASP A 92 -2.27 -19.28 2.39
C ASP A 92 -3.06 -18.10 1.79
N ARG A 93 -3.30 -18.10 0.46
CA ARG A 93 -3.75 -16.93 -0.30
C ARG A 93 -5.08 -16.36 0.14
N TYR A 94 -6.07 -17.22 0.41
CA TYR A 94 -7.42 -16.75 0.71
C TYR A 94 -7.53 -16.27 2.16
N ASP A 95 -6.80 -16.90 3.08
CA ASP A 95 -6.90 -16.58 4.49
C ASP A 95 -6.08 -15.32 4.82
N ILE A 96 -4.85 -15.21 4.33
CA ILE A 96 -3.98 -14.07 4.66
C ILE A 96 -4.40 -12.82 3.90
N PHE A 97 -4.53 -12.88 2.56
CA PHE A 97 -4.90 -11.69 1.79
C PHE A 97 -6.26 -11.15 2.25
N SER A 98 -7.28 -12.00 2.36
CA SER A 98 -8.60 -11.56 2.83
C SER A 98 -8.53 -10.96 4.24
N LEU A 99 -7.80 -11.59 5.17
CA LEU A 99 -7.59 -11.04 6.51
C LEU A 99 -6.95 -9.65 6.46
N ARG A 100 -5.85 -9.47 5.70
CA ARG A 100 -5.21 -8.17 5.49
C ARG A 100 -6.21 -7.14 4.96
N ARG A 101 -7.03 -7.51 3.98
CA ARG A 101 -8.05 -6.63 3.41
C ARG A 101 -9.12 -6.26 4.43
N THR A 102 -9.58 -7.18 5.29
CA THR A 102 -10.61 -6.88 6.32
C THR A 102 -10.14 -5.88 7.38
N VAL A 103 -8.84 -5.83 7.67
CA VAL A 103 -8.25 -4.83 8.58
C VAL A 103 -7.78 -3.57 7.85
N GLY A 104 -7.97 -3.46 6.53
CA GLY A 104 -7.57 -2.32 5.71
C GLY A 104 -6.06 -2.20 5.50
N GLU A 105 -5.32 -3.32 5.50
CA GLU A 105 -3.89 -3.38 5.18
C GLU A 105 -3.65 -3.67 3.68
N GLY A 106 -2.54 -3.18 3.16
CA GLY A 106 -2.11 -3.37 1.76
C GLY A 106 -2.30 -2.11 0.93
N THR A 107 -1.23 -1.60 0.32
CA THR A 107 -1.28 -0.36 -0.47
C THR A 107 -1.25 -0.66 -1.96
N VAL A 108 -0.29 -1.48 -2.39
CA VAL A 108 -0.14 -1.92 -3.78
C VAL A 108 0.12 -3.42 -3.85
N MET A 109 -0.22 -4.04 -4.96
CA MET A 109 0.00 -5.47 -5.17
C MET A 109 0.45 -5.76 -6.60
N PHE A 110 1.56 -6.48 -6.74
CA PHE A 110 1.96 -7.10 -7.99
C PHE A 110 1.09 -8.33 -8.26
N ILE A 111 0.60 -8.45 -9.48
CA ILE A 111 -0.22 -9.56 -9.95
C ILE A 111 -0.01 -9.76 -11.46
N SER A 112 -0.21 -10.96 -12.00
CA SER A 112 -0.15 -11.14 -13.46
C SER A 112 -1.47 -10.72 -14.14
N ASP A 113 -1.47 -10.53 -15.46
CA ASP A 113 -2.68 -10.45 -16.30
C ASP A 113 -2.82 -11.69 -17.20
N VAL A 114 -2.30 -12.85 -16.76
CA VAL A 114 -2.30 -14.06 -17.59
C VAL A 114 -3.70 -14.66 -17.73
N ARG A 115 -4.09 -14.97 -18.97
CA ARG A 115 -5.17 -15.89 -19.31
C ARG A 115 -4.60 -17.08 -20.09
N THR A 116 -5.02 -18.28 -19.71
CA THR A 116 -4.76 -19.50 -20.48
C THR A 116 -6.04 -19.92 -21.19
N TYR A 117 -5.90 -20.52 -22.37
CA TYR A 117 -7.02 -20.91 -23.23
C TYR A 117 -7.07 -22.43 -23.38
N LYS A 118 -8.27 -22.98 -23.54
CA LYS A 118 -8.48 -24.41 -23.72
C LYS A 118 -7.96 -24.84 -25.08
N THR A 119 -7.32 -25.99 -25.08
CA THR A 119 -6.93 -26.73 -26.29
C THR A 119 -7.62 -28.09 -26.30
N ASP A 120 -7.87 -28.63 -27.49
CA ASP A 120 -8.34 -30.00 -27.67
C ASP A 120 -7.20 -31.01 -27.45
N ASP A 121 -7.50 -32.31 -27.51
CA ASP A 121 -6.52 -33.39 -27.32
C ASP A 121 -5.37 -33.38 -28.35
N ALA A 122 -5.52 -32.63 -29.45
CA ALA A 122 -4.51 -32.45 -30.50
C ALA A 122 -3.75 -31.11 -30.35
N GLY A 123 -4.04 -30.31 -29.33
CA GLY A 123 -3.41 -29.02 -29.07
C GLY A 123 -3.98 -27.84 -29.87
N ASN A 124 -5.11 -28.02 -30.56
CA ASN A 124 -5.76 -26.93 -31.29
C ASN A 124 -6.61 -26.06 -30.34
N PRO A 125 -6.72 -24.74 -30.56
CA PRO A 125 -7.55 -23.88 -29.73
C PRO A 125 -9.02 -24.27 -29.80
N VAL A 126 -9.69 -24.29 -28.65
CA VAL A 126 -11.14 -24.50 -28.55
C VAL A 126 -11.83 -23.14 -28.59
N TYR A 127 -12.85 -23.01 -29.43
CA TYR A 127 -13.66 -21.81 -29.58
C TYR A 127 -15.09 -22.03 -29.07
N ASP A 128 -15.72 -20.98 -28.54
CA ASP A 128 -17.14 -20.98 -28.17
C ASP A 128 -18.05 -20.76 -29.39
N GLU A 129 -19.37 -20.74 -29.15
CA GLU A 129 -20.38 -20.53 -30.21
C GLU A 129 -20.30 -19.14 -30.87
N GLU A 130 -19.62 -18.18 -30.23
CA GLU A 130 -19.42 -16.80 -30.70
C GLU A 130 -18.08 -16.62 -31.44
N GLY A 131 -17.24 -17.67 -31.49
CA GLY A 131 -15.95 -17.67 -32.16
C GLY A 131 -14.79 -17.14 -31.30
N ASN A 132 -14.99 -16.98 -30.00
CA ASN A 132 -13.92 -16.58 -29.07
C ASN A 132 -13.22 -17.83 -28.49
N GLN A 133 -11.90 -17.74 -28.23
CA GLN A 133 -11.21 -18.85 -27.59
C GLN A 133 -11.70 -19.05 -26.15
N VAL A 134 -12.01 -20.30 -25.80
CA VAL A 134 -12.52 -20.63 -24.48
C VAL A 134 -11.41 -20.48 -23.44
N VAL A 135 -11.63 -19.63 -22.44
CA VAL A 135 -10.69 -19.44 -21.32
C VAL A 135 -10.65 -20.71 -20.45
N SER A 136 -9.45 -21.18 -20.14
CA SER A 136 -9.18 -22.32 -19.26
C SER A 136 -8.90 -21.87 -17.83
N SER A 137 -8.08 -20.84 -17.66
CA SER A 137 -7.81 -20.20 -16.38
C SER A 137 -7.46 -18.73 -16.58
N GLU A 138 -7.69 -17.92 -15.56
CA GLU A 138 -7.33 -16.51 -15.58
C GLU A 138 -6.72 -16.08 -14.25
N SER A 139 -5.86 -15.06 -14.31
CA SER A 139 -5.29 -14.39 -13.15
C SER A 139 -6.39 -13.82 -12.26
N ALA A 140 -6.13 -13.73 -10.97
CA ALA A 140 -7.03 -13.07 -10.02
C ALA A 140 -7.22 -11.57 -10.31
N LEU A 141 -6.39 -10.95 -11.17
CA LEU A 141 -6.62 -9.60 -11.68
C LEU A 141 -8.02 -9.46 -12.31
N TYR A 142 -8.44 -10.48 -13.08
CA TYR A 142 -9.75 -10.50 -13.73
C TYR A 142 -10.89 -10.70 -12.73
N SER A 143 -10.66 -11.48 -11.67
CA SER A 143 -11.63 -11.60 -10.57
C SER A 143 -11.80 -10.30 -9.78
N LEU A 144 -10.73 -9.51 -9.63
CA LEU A 144 -10.81 -8.16 -9.05
C LEU A 144 -11.65 -7.22 -9.94
N ALA A 145 -11.58 -7.39 -11.27
CA ALA A 145 -12.43 -6.69 -12.23
C ALA A 145 -13.92 -6.97 -12.01
N MET A 146 -14.26 -8.25 -11.86
CA MET A 146 -15.65 -8.68 -11.64
C MET A 146 -16.20 -8.16 -10.31
N GLY A 147 -15.35 -8.01 -9.29
CA GLY A 147 -15.70 -7.36 -8.01
C GLY A 147 -15.91 -5.84 -8.12
N GLY A 148 -15.66 -5.26 -9.30
CA GLY A 148 -15.63 -3.82 -9.54
C GLY A 148 -14.32 -3.19 -9.09
N ALA A 149 -13.82 -2.23 -9.88
CA ALA A 149 -12.80 -1.28 -9.44
C ALA A 149 -13.49 0.01 -8.95
N VAL A 150 -12.90 0.71 -7.97
CA VAL A 150 -13.40 2.03 -7.55
C VAL A 150 -13.24 3.00 -8.71
N ASN A 151 -14.35 3.58 -9.15
CA ASN A 151 -14.42 4.51 -10.27
C ASN A 151 -15.48 5.60 -9.97
N PRO A 152 -15.66 6.62 -10.83
CA PRO A 152 -16.61 7.71 -10.58
C PRO A 152 -18.06 7.23 -10.35
N ASP A 153 -18.46 6.13 -11.00
CA ASP A 153 -19.82 5.57 -10.90
C ASP A 153 -19.96 4.63 -9.67
N ARG A 154 -18.84 4.13 -9.13
CA ARG A 154 -18.76 3.18 -8.01
C ARG A 154 -17.67 3.61 -7.02
N PRO A 155 -17.85 4.71 -6.27
CA PRO A 155 -16.75 5.35 -5.52
C PRO A 155 -16.29 4.60 -4.27
N THR A 156 -17.02 3.58 -3.80
CA THR A 156 -16.77 2.96 -2.47
C THR A 156 -16.91 1.44 -2.41
N SER A 157 -17.12 0.76 -3.53
CA SER A 157 -17.55 -0.66 -3.54
C SER A 157 -16.60 -1.58 -4.32
N ALA A 158 -15.31 -1.58 -3.98
CA ALA A 158 -14.31 -2.37 -4.71
C ALA A 158 -13.06 -2.71 -3.88
N ALA A 159 -12.27 -3.68 -4.35
CA ALA A 159 -11.03 -4.09 -3.72
C ALA A 159 -9.80 -3.26 -4.19
N VAL A 160 -9.90 -2.67 -5.38
CA VAL A 160 -8.85 -1.90 -6.06
C VAL A 160 -9.42 -0.59 -6.61
N TYR A 161 -8.57 0.38 -6.87
CA TYR A 161 -8.92 1.56 -7.66
C TYR A 161 -8.83 1.26 -9.16
N ASP A 162 -9.73 1.86 -9.94
CA ASP A 162 -9.47 2.07 -11.36
C ASP A 162 -8.26 3.02 -11.48
N THR A 163 -7.24 2.61 -12.21
CA THR A 163 -5.95 3.30 -12.27
C THR A 163 -6.02 4.62 -13.04
N LYS A 164 -6.93 4.76 -14.03
CA LYS A 164 -7.17 6.05 -14.69
C LYS A 164 -7.88 7.01 -13.74
N TYR A 165 -8.90 6.53 -13.03
CA TYR A 165 -9.60 7.31 -12.02
C TYR A 165 -8.67 7.73 -10.88
N TYR A 166 -7.80 6.84 -10.43
CA TYR A 166 -6.82 7.13 -9.39
C TYR A 166 -5.86 8.27 -9.77
N LEU A 167 -5.35 8.27 -11.01
CA LEU A 167 -4.53 9.37 -11.52
C LEU A 167 -5.32 10.69 -11.56
N GLN A 168 -6.58 10.64 -12.02
CA GLN A 168 -7.46 11.81 -11.99
C GLN A 168 -7.65 12.37 -10.58
N MET A 169 -7.92 11.52 -9.59
CA MET A 169 -8.04 11.96 -8.19
C MET A 169 -6.75 12.61 -7.67
N CYS A 170 -5.58 12.09 -8.07
CA CYS A 170 -4.29 12.69 -7.71
C CYS A 170 -4.12 14.07 -8.35
N GLU A 171 -4.52 14.24 -9.61
CA GLU A 171 -4.52 15.56 -10.27
C GLU A 171 -5.47 16.54 -9.57
N GLU A 172 -6.70 16.14 -9.28
CA GLU A 172 -7.66 16.97 -8.52
C GLU A 172 -7.13 17.36 -7.14
N TYR A 173 -6.45 16.43 -6.47
CA TYR A 173 -5.76 16.68 -5.21
C TYR A 173 -4.65 17.72 -5.37
N LEU A 174 -3.79 17.60 -6.36
CA LEU A 174 -2.72 18.58 -6.64
C LEU A 174 -3.30 19.96 -7.01
N ILE A 175 -4.36 20.01 -7.82
CA ILE A 175 -5.07 21.26 -8.17
C ILE A 175 -5.55 21.98 -6.90
N SER A 176 -6.02 21.24 -5.89
CA SER A 176 -6.51 21.85 -4.64
C SER A 176 -5.43 22.61 -3.85
N PHE A 177 -4.14 22.30 -4.07
CA PHE A 177 -3.02 23.00 -3.42
C PHE A 177 -2.32 23.99 -4.35
N PHE A 178 -2.16 23.68 -5.63
CA PHE A 178 -1.36 24.50 -6.55
C PHE A 178 -2.20 25.39 -7.49
N GLY A 179 -3.51 25.21 -7.52
CA GLY A 179 -4.45 25.95 -8.39
C GLY A 179 -4.53 25.39 -9.81
N GLU A 180 -5.20 26.11 -10.72
CA GLU A 180 -5.43 25.64 -12.10
C GLU A 180 -4.13 25.42 -12.90
N ASN A 181 -3.08 26.20 -12.64
CA ASN A 181 -1.77 26.03 -13.27
C ASN A 181 -0.83 25.13 -12.44
N TRP A 182 -1.36 24.07 -11.84
CA TRP A 182 -0.63 23.24 -10.88
C TRP A 182 0.66 22.63 -11.43
N ARG A 183 0.71 22.34 -12.74
CA ARG A 183 1.87 21.71 -13.40
C ARG A 183 3.11 22.59 -13.41
N GLU A 184 2.92 23.90 -13.55
CA GLU A 184 4.01 24.87 -13.67
C GLU A 184 4.23 25.66 -12.38
N ASN A 185 3.23 25.69 -11.50
CA ASN A 185 3.32 26.42 -10.25
C ASN A 185 4.30 25.71 -9.30
N ALA A 186 5.45 26.34 -9.08
CA ALA A 186 6.52 25.80 -8.25
C ALA A 186 6.08 25.54 -6.80
N GLU A 187 5.12 26.31 -6.28
CA GLU A 187 4.81 26.36 -4.86
C GLU A 187 3.31 26.16 -4.57
N PRO A 188 2.96 25.28 -3.62
CA PRO A 188 1.57 25.11 -3.21
C PRO A 188 1.11 26.27 -2.31
N ASP A 189 -0.20 26.47 -2.22
CA ASP A 189 -0.82 27.45 -1.34
C ASP A 189 -0.50 27.15 0.14
N ALA A 190 0.26 28.03 0.77
CA ALA A 190 0.78 27.81 2.12
C ALA A 190 -0.34 27.68 3.18
N ALA A 191 -1.50 28.31 2.98
CA ALA A 191 -2.62 28.21 3.91
C ALA A 191 -3.31 26.84 3.79
N ALA A 192 -3.56 26.38 2.56
CA ALA A 192 -4.13 25.07 2.26
C ALA A 192 -3.22 23.94 2.77
N VAL A 193 -1.91 24.03 2.53
CA VAL A 193 -0.92 23.06 3.05
C VAL A 193 -1.01 22.97 4.57
N ARG A 194 -0.98 24.12 5.25
CA ARG A 194 -1.01 24.18 6.71
C ARG A 194 -2.31 23.64 7.27
N GLU A 195 -3.45 24.01 6.70
CA GLU A 195 -4.76 23.52 7.12
C GLU A 195 -4.86 22.00 6.96
N SER A 196 -4.47 21.48 5.79
CA SER A 196 -4.48 20.04 5.51
C SER A 196 -3.58 19.28 6.48
N PHE A 197 -2.34 19.75 6.69
CA PHE A 197 -1.40 19.15 7.63
C PHE A 197 -1.96 19.12 9.06
N LEU A 198 -2.45 20.25 9.57
CA LEU A 198 -2.93 20.36 10.95
C LEU A 198 -4.20 19.54 11.18
N SER A 199 -5.08 19.47 10.19
CA SER A 199 -6.29 18.65 10.24
C SER A 199 -5.93 17.16 10.39
N ARG A 200 -5.07 16.66 9.48
CA ARG A 200 -4.62 15.26 9.44
C ARG A 200 -3.82 14.85 10.68
N ASN A 201 -2.92 15.73 11.13
CA ASN A 201 -1.94 15.40 12.16
C ASN A 201 -2.29 15.93 13.56
N SER A 202 -3.53 16.40 13.79
CA SER A 202 -3.96 16.96 15.07
C SER A 202 -3.77 16.01 16.27
N GLY A 203 -3.90 14.70 16.04
CA GLY A 203 -3.70 13.63 17.04
C GLY A 203 -2.30 13.03 17.06
N ASP A 204 -1.40 13.42 16.15
CA ASP A 204 -0.08 12.81 16.03
C ASP A 204 0.88 13.37 17.10
N LYS A 205 1.49 12.46 17.86
CA LYS A 205 2.40 12.80 18.96
C LYS A 205 3.73 13.40 18.47
N ARG A 206 4.09 13.24 17.19
CA ARG A 206 5.26 13.86 16.56
C ARG A 206 5.15 15.39 16.55
N TYR A 207 3.92 15.93 16.49
CA TYR A 207 3.64 17.35 16.26
C TYR A 207 2.99 18.07 17.46
N LYS A 208 3.45 17.76 18.68
CA LYS A 208 2.89 18.34 19.92
C LYS A 208 3.29 19.79 20.19
N THR A 209 4.49 20.19 19.76
CA THR A 209 5.03 21.54 20.01
C THR A 209 4.78 22.44 18.81
N ALA A 210 4.79 23.76 19.03
CA ALA A 210 4.69 24.71 17.93
C ALA A 210 5.83 24.52 16.91
N ALA A 211 7.07 24.35 17.40
CA ALA A 211 8.23 24.13 16.54
C ALA A 211 8.09 22.87 15.68
N SER A 212 7.71 21.73 16.27
CA SER A 212 7.48 20.49 15.51
C SER A 212 6.35 20.64 14.49
N ARG A 213 5.31 21.45 14.77
CA ARG A 213 4.23 21.69 13.80
C ARG A 213 4.72 22.50 12.60
N GLU A 214 5.54 23.52 12.82
CA GLU A 214 6.13 24.26 11.69
C GLU A 214 7.05 23.38 10.84
N GLU A 215 7.84 22.52 11.48
CA GLU A 215 8.65 21.53 10.78
C GLU A 215 7.80 20.57 9.95
N GLY A 216 6.71 20.04 10.53
CA GLY A 216 5.79 19.17 9.80
C GLY A 216 5.05 19.86 8.66
N VAL A 217 4.70 21.14 8.79
CA VAL A 217 4.12 21.93 7.68
C VAL A 217 5.15 22.10 6.56
N ALA A 218 6.43 22.30 6.89
CA ALA A 218 7.49 22.38 5.88
C ALA A 218 7.71 21.02 5.18
N GLN A 219 7.66 19.91 5.93
CA GLN A 219 7.70 18.56 5.36
C GLN A 219 6.52 18.29 4.44
N GLU A 220 5.30 18.69 4.81
CA GLU A 220 4.11 18.54 3.97
C GLU A 220 4.20 19.36 2.68
N ARG A 221 4.73 20.58 2.76
CA ARG A 221 4.98 21.40 1.58
C ARG A 221 5.92 20.69 0.61
N GLN A 222 7.04 20.16 1.12
CA GLN A 222 8.00 19.44 0.28
C GLN A 222 7.37 18.17 -0.32
N ARG A 223 6.63 17.39 0.48
CA ARG A 223 5.90 16.21 0.01
C ARG A 223 4.97 16.52 -1.16
N LEU A 224 4.25 17.64 -1.13
CA LEU A 224 3.35 18.04 -2.21
C LEU A 224 4.09 18.44 -3.49
N ILE A 225 5.27 19.06 -3.36
CA ILE A 225 6.16 19.38 -4.48
C ILE A 225 6.69 18.09 -5.10
N ASP A 226 7.20 17.16 -4.28
CA ASP A 226 7.73 15.88 -4.73
C ASP A 226 6.63 15.05 -5.41
N LEU A 227 5.44 14.97 -4.80
CA LEU A 227 4.29 14.27 -5.39
C LEU A 227 3.88 14.85 -6.75
N ARG A 228 3.94 16.18 -6.93
CA ARG A 228 3.67 16.80 -8.22
C ARG A 228 4.67 16.33 -9.28
N ASP A 229 5.95 16.35 -8.93
CA ASP A 229 7.03 16.01 -9.86
C ASP A 229 7.03 14.50 -10.19
N ASP A 230 6.74 13.66 -9.20
CA ASP A 230 6.51 12.22 -9.36
C ASP A 230 5.31 11.97 -10.29
N TYR A 231 4.19 12.65 -10.06
CA TYR A 231 2.98 12.51 -10.88
C TYR A 231 3.24 12.92 -12.34
N LEU A 232 3.92 14.05 -12.56
CA LEU A 232 4.30 14.49 -13.92
C LEU A 232 5.22 13.49 -14.61
N THR A 233 6.15 12.88 -13.87
CA THR A 233 6.96 11.80 -14.43
C THR A 233 6.09 10.62 -14.82
N VAL A 234 5.28 10.12 -13.89
CA VAL A 234 4.47 8.92 -14.09
C VAL A 234 3.55 9.11 -15.29
N LEU A 235 2.96 10.30 -15.47
CA LEU A 235 2.24 10.67 -16.68
C LEU A 235 3.10 10.55 -17.94
N GLY A 236 4.33 11.08 -17.92
CA GLY A 236 5.28 10.93 -19.03
C GLY A 236 5.62 9.46 -19.35
N LEU A 237 5.65 8.58 -18.34
CA LEU A 237 5.86 7.13 -18.51
C LEU A 237 4.65 6.44 -19.14
N PHE A 238 3.43 6.94 -18.91
CA PHE A 238 2.25 6.49 -19.65
C PHE A 238 2.25 7.00 -21.09
N GLU A 239 2.61 8.27 -21.29
CA GLU A 239 2.65 8.90 -22.62
C GLU A 239 3.68 8.24 -23.55
N ASN A 240 4.81 7.81 -23.02
CA ASN A 240 5.87 7.15 -23.79
C ASN A 240 5.69 5.62 -23.90
N GLY A 241 4.68 5.05 -23.25
CA GLY A 241 4.36 3.61 -23.28
C GLY A 241 5.20 2.71 -22.37
N THR A 242 6.04 3.29 -21.49
CA THR A 242 6.76 2.53 -20.46
C THR A 242 5.77 1.90 -19.48
N TYR A 243 4.78 2.67 -19.05
CA TYR A 243 3.62 2.18 -18.31
C TYR A 243 2.39 2.16 -19.22
N THR A 244 1.56 1.13 -19.06
CA THR A 244 0.27 1.05 -19.74
C THR A 244 -0.82 0.62 -18.76
N HIS A 245 -2.06 0.98 -19.05
CA HIS A 245 -3.19 0.49 -18.26
C HIS A 245 -3.61 -0.89 -18.78
N THR A 246 -3.71 -1.85 -17.87
CA THR A 246 -4.36 -3.13 -18.19
C THR A 246 -5.86 -2.96 -18.05
N VAL A 247 -6.50 -2.85 -19.20
CA VAL A 247 -7.92 -2.55 -19.33
C VAL A 247 -8.73 -3.84 -19.39
N TYR A 248 -9.83 -3.86 -18.66
CA TYR A 248 -10.86 -4.88 -18.72
C TYR A 248 -12.17 -4.28 -19.20
N GLU A 249 -12.77 -4.96 -20.15
CA GLU A 249 -14.11 -4.67 -20.64
C GLU A 249 -15.06 -5.73 -20.10
N GLY A 250 -16.19 -5.30 -19.56
CA GLY A 250 -17.22 -6.17 -19.02
C GLY A 250 -18.61 -5.65 -19.32
N THR A 251 -19.61 -6.46 -19.00
CA THR A 251 -21.02 -6.09 -19.06
C THR A 251 -21.60 -6.24 -17.67
N ASP A 252 -22.32 -5.23 -17.18
CA ASP A 252 -22.99 -5.31 -15.89
C ASP A 252 -24.27 -6.15 -15.95
N GLU A 253 -24.93 -6.33 -14.80
CA GLU A 253 -26.17 -7.12 -14.68
C GLU A 253 -27.33 -6.55 -15.52
N GLU A 254 -27.26 -5.29 -15.92
CA GLU A 254 -28.26 -4.61 -16.75
C GLU A 254 -27.95 -4.69 -18.25
N GLY A 255 -26.86 -5.35 -18.63
CA GLY A 255 -26.44 -5.49 -20.02
C GLY A 255 -25.65 -4.29 -20.55
N LYS A 256 -25.23 -3.36 -19.68
CA LYS A 256 -24.42 -2.20 -20.08
C LYS A 256 -22.94 -2.55 -20.04
N THR A 257 -22.25 -2.29 -21.15
CA THR A 257 -20.80 -2.46 -21.25
C THR A 257 -20.08 -1.38 -20.45
N TYR A 258 -19.03 -1.76 -19.73
CA TYR A 258 -18.14 -0.87 -19.01
C TYR A 258 -16.67 -1.23 -19.28
N GLU A 259 -15.81 -0.23 -19.14
CA GLU A 259 -14.35 -0.37 -19.18
C GLU A 259 -13.80 -0.08 -17.78
N SER A 260 -12.79 -0.81 -17.33
CA SER A 260 -12.08 -0.54 -16.09
C SER A 260 -10.59 -0.82 -16.23
N ALA A 261 -9.76 0.14 -15.84
CA ALA A 261 -8.30 0.03 -15.85
C ALA A 261 -7.81 -0.57 -14.53
N LEU A 262 -7.60 -1.89 -14.51
CA LEU A 262 -7.45 -2.67 -13.27
C LEU A 262 -6.06 -2.61 -12.66
N GLY A 263 -5.05 -2.32 -13.47
CA GLY A 263 -3.66 -2.33 -13.05
C GLY A 263 -2.79 -1.50 -14.00
N ILE A 264 -1.62 -1.17 -13.51
CA ILE A 264 -0.56 -0.50 -14.25
C ILE A 264 0.43 -1.59 -14.67
N ASN A 265 0.53 -1.86 -15.96
CA ASN A 265 1.53 -2.77 -16.48
C ASN A 265 2.90 -2.10 -16.33
N VAL A 266 3.77 -2.76 -15.56
CA VAL A 266 5.15 -2.33 -15.28
C VAL A 266 6.16 -3.30 -15.90
N GLY A 267 5.69 -4.21 -16.75
CA GLY A 267 6.47 -5.30 -17.34
C GLY A 267 7.55 -4.87 -18.33
N ASN A 268 7.44 -3.64 -18.85
CA ASN A 268 8.39 -3.04 -19.80
C ASN A 268 9.63 -2.45 -19.12
N LEU A 269 9.68 -2.39 -17.79
CA LEU A 269 10.85 -1.99 -17.04
C LEU A 269 11.95 -3.06 -17.19
N ALA A 270 13.19 -2.64 -17.49
CA ALA A 270 14.28 -3.51 -17.90
C ALA A 270 14.60 -4.61 -16.87
N ASP A 271 14.70 -4.22 -15.59
CA ASP A 271 15.16 -5.09 -14.50
C ASP A 271 14.03 -5.47 -13.54
N ILE A 272 12.75 -5.28 -13.91
CA ILE A 272 11.62 -5.54 -13.01
C ILE A 272 11.50 -7.00 -12.56
N SER A 273 12.12 -7.93 -13.31
CA SER A 273 12.24 -9.33 -12.91
C SER A 273 13.01 -9.54 -11.60
N ASP A 274 13.85 -8.58 -11.20
CA ASP A 274 14.51 -8.58 -9.90
C ASP A 274 13.52 -8.33 -8.74
N VAL A 275 12.39 -7.69 -9.01
CA VAL A 275 11.28 -7.52 -8.07
C VAL A 275 10.31 -8.70 -8.17
N ALA A 276 9.70 -8.90 -9.34
CA ALA A 276 8.72 -9.96 -9.53
C ALA A 276 8.58 -10.32 -11.01
N TYR A 277 8.17 -11.56 -11.29
CA TYR A 277 7.89 -12.01 -12.65
C TYR A 277 6.90 -13.17 -12.66
N TYR A 278 6.18 -13.33 -13.78
CA TYR A 278 5.41 -14.55 -14.04
C TYR A 278 6.34 -15.63 -14.59
N THR A 279 6.14 -16.89 -14.18
CA THR A 279 6.85 -18.03 -14.78
C THR A 279 5.90 -18.76 -15.71
N ASP A 280 6.24 -18.82 -17.00
CA ASP A 280 5.41 -19.53 -17.98
C ASP A 280 5.51 -21.06 -17.88
N SER A 281 4.75 -21.76 -18.72
CA SER A 281 4.74 -23.23 -18.75
C SER A 281 6.08 -23.87 -19.11
N GLU A 282 7.00 -23.11 -19.72
CA GLU A 282 8.35 -23.57 -20.08
C GLU A 282 9.37 -23.27 -18.98
N GLY A 283 8.94 -22.64 -17.87
CA GLY A 283 9.82 -22.25 -16.78
C GLY A 283 10.59 -20.95 -17.03
N LYS A 284 10.21 -20.17 -18.05
CA LYS A 284 10.84 -18.90 -18.39
C LYS A 284 10.19 -17.75 -17.63
N ALA A 285 11.03 -16.81 -17.19
CA ALA A 285 10.58 -15.55 -16.60
C ALA A 285 9.96 -14.64 -17.67
N VAL A 286 8.74 -14.16 -17.39
CA VAL A 286 7.96 -13.26 -18.23
C VAL A 286 7.55 -12.05 -17.40
N THR A 287 8.01 -10.86 -17.80
CA THR A 287 7.71 -9.60 -17.11
C THR A 287 6.57 -8.84 -17.78
N GLU A 288 6.34 -8.99 -19.08
CA GLU A 288 5.30 -8.29 -19.85
C GLU A 288 3.88 -8.45 -19.29
N LYS A 289 3.65 -9.47 -18.46
CA LYS A 289 2.38 -9.79 -17.81
C LYS A 289 2.25 -9.20 -16.40
N LEU A 290 3.28 -8.52 -15.92
CA LEU A 290 3.35 -8.00 -14.56
C LEU A 290 2.59 -6.68 -14.44
N ASN A 291 1.62 -6.68 -13.54
CA ASN A 291 0.78 -5.54 -13.25
C ASN A 291 0.89 -5.13 -11.78
N LEU A 292 0.90 -3.83 -11.53
CA LEU A 292 0.74 -3.25 -10.21
C LEU A 292 -0.70 -2.75 -10.05
N VAL A 293 -1.43 -3.29 -9.08
CA VAL A 293 -2.76 -2.79 -8.71
C VAL A 293 -2.67 -1.92 -7.47
N ILE A 294 -3.53 -0.90 -7.41
CA ILE A 294 -3.63 0.01 -6.26
C ILE A 294 -4.83 -0.42 -5.43
N LEU A 295 -4.57 -0.84 -4.20
CA LEU A 295 -5.59 -1.42 -3.33
C LEU A 295 -6.48 -0.32 -2.74
N TYR A 296 -7.80 -0.51 -2.80
CA TYR A 296 -8.76 0.40 -2.18
C TYR A 296 -8.82 0.17 -0.68
N ASN A 297 -8.30 1.11 0.10
CA ASN A 297 -8.49 1.10 1.55
C ASN A 297 -9.45 2.24 1.87
N ASN A 298 -10.49 1.96 2.65
CA ASN A 298 -11.58 2.89 2.99
C ASN A 298 -11.12 4.03 3.93
N PHE A 299 -9.94 4.60 3.70
CA PHE A 299 -9.32 5.68 4.47
C PHE A 299 -9.92 7.04 4.08
N HIS A 300 -11.23 7.20 4.24
CA HIS A 300 -11.91 8.50 4.04
C HIS A 300 -11.32 9.63 4.92
N GLU A 301 -10.56 9.30 5.97
CA GLU A 301 -9.95 10.28 6.89
C GLU A 301 -8.48 10.61 6.58
N ALA A 302 -7.83 9.93 5.62
CA ALA A 302 -6.39 10.04 5.38
C ALA A 302 -6.00 10.44 3.94
N ASN A 303 -6.88 11.12 3.21
CA ASN A 303 -6.80 11.41 1.77
C ASN A 303 -5.42 11.86 1.24
N GLY A 304 -4.56 12.50 2.05
CA GLY A 304 -3.22 12.89 1.62
C GLY A 304 -2.22 11.74 1.42
N MET A 305 -2.37 10.63 2.17
CA MET A 305 -1.48 9.45 2.08
C MET A 305 -1.94 8.45 1.01
N LEU A 306 -3.07 8.71 0.35
CA LEU A 306 -3.59 7.87 -0.71
C LEU A 306 -2.63 7.78 -1.90
N TYR A 307 -1.80 8.82 -2.12
CA TYR A 307 -1.03 9.02 -3.35
C TYR A 307 0.43 8.56 -3.33
N GLU A 308 0.88 7.94 -2.23
CA GLU A 308 2.21 7.30 -2.15
C GLU A 308 2.50 6.26 -3.27
N PRO A 309 1.51 5.53 -3.81
CA PRO A 309 1.71 4.71 -5.01
C PRO A 309 2.31 5.46 -6.21
N ILE A 310 2.08 6.76 -6.36
CA ILE A 310 2.67 7.58 -7.44
C ILE A 310 4.19 7.71 -7.24
N THR A 311 4.61 8.07 -6.03
CA THR A 311 6.03 8.12 -5.65
C THR A 311 6.69 6.74 -5.80
N PHE A 312 6.00 5.68 -5.40
CA PHE A 312 6.49 4.31 -5.60
C PHE A 312 6.65 3.95 -7.07
N LEU A 313 5.74 4.36 -7.96
CA LEU A 313 5.85 4.15 -9.40
C LEU A 313 7.02 4.92 -10.03
N ARG A 314 7.28 6.16 -9.59
CA ARG A 314 8.48 6.92 -10.02
C ARG A 314 9.74 6.16 -9.61
N TRP A 315 9.83 5.75 -8.34
CA TRP A 315 10.99 5.03 -7.82
C TRP A 315 11.21 3.68 -8.51
N LEU A 316 10.14 2.92 -8.79
CA LEU A 316 10.23 1.67 -9.54
C LEU A 316 10.87 1.87 -10.92
N TYR A 317 10.52 2.96 -11.61
CA TYR A 317 11.12 3.29 -12.89
C TYR A 317 12.60 3.70 -12.74
N GLU A 318 12.95 4.50 -11.73
CA GLU A 318 14.34 4.91 -11.51
C GLU A 318 15.26 3.75 -11.19
N GLU A 319 14.79 2.80 -10.38
CA GLU A 319 15.60 1.67 -9.91
C GLU A 319 15.63 0.50 -10.91
N TYR A 320 14.52 0.24 -11.63
CA TYR A 320 14.38 -0.94 -12.49
C TYR A 320 14.06 -0.63 -13.96
N GLY A 321 13.92 0.63 -14.33
CA GLY A 321 13.57 1.07 -15.69
C GLY A 321 14.71 1.68 -16.51
N ALA A 322 15.79 2.09 -15.86
CA ALA A 322 16.92 2.82 -16.46
C ALA A 322 18.07 1.91 -16.90
#